data_AF-A0A3S5F7F1-F1
#
_entry.id   AF-A0A3S5F7F1-F1
#
_cell.length_a   1.000
_cell.length_b   1.000
_cell.length_c   1.000
_cell.angle_alpha   90.00
_cell.angle_beta   90.00
_cell.angle_gamma   90.00
#
_symmetry.space_group_name_H-M   'P 1'
#
loop_
_entity.id
_entity.type
_entity.pdbx_description
1 polymer ?
#
loop_
_entity_poly.entity_id
_entity_poly.type
_entity_poly.pdbx_seq_one_letter_code
_entity_poly.pdbx_strand_id
1 'polypeptide(L)'
;MMSEEQTLTYTSERAQQLADNYARVMARVRDAEADTSGVRTEHSPVVRLVTVTKFFPASDVAALYTQGVRIFGENRDQEAAPKARALRAIEKPADPAYWTFIGQLQTNKAKSVVKYAHQVQSVDRSSLIDSLAKAYRNQVARYEAGEQDAPAALSQGALECLIQVSLEAQATAGHASEGARGGTDQDEILELAERIEAQEELRCGVLWRWRHWVRTPTNPLKNSGNWRRACAPSFRMQIRFRRV
;
A
#
# COMPACT_ATOMS: atom_id res chain seq x y z
N MET A 1 21.44 14.21 -17.18
CA MET A 1 20.31 14.89 -16.53
C MET A 1 20.49 14.69 -15.04
N MET A 2 20.97 15.71 -14.35
CA MET A 2 21.38 15.63 -12.94
C MET A 2 20.14 15.38 -12.09
N SER A 3 20.19 14.37 -11.21
CA SER A 3 19.18 14.17 -10.19
C SER A 3 19.19 15.40 -9.28
N GLU A 4 18.14 16.21 -9.31
CA GLU A 4 17.91 17.20 -8.26
C GLU A 4 17.93 16.44 -6.92
N GLU A 5 18.95 16.70 -6.11
CA GLU A 5 18.97 16.24 -4.74
C GLU A 5 17.73 16.79 -4.05
N GLN A 6 16.84 15.91 -3.62
CA GLN A 6 15.67 16.35 -2.87
C GLN A 6 16.15 16.88 -1.51
N THR A 7 16.12 18.19 -1.33
CA THR A 7 16.41 18.80 -0.03
C THR A 7 15.38 18.37 0.99
N LEU A 8 15.85 18.00 2.18
CA LEU A 8 15.01 17.66 3.32
C LEU A 8 14.78 18.85 4.25
N THR A 9 15.23 20.04 3.88
CA THR A 9 15.06 21.26 4.68
C THR A 9 13.62 21.74 4.59
N TYR A 10 13.01 22.01 5.75
CA TYR A 10 11.68 22.58 5.90
C TYR A 10 11.69 23.65 7.00
N THR A 11 10.73 24.58 6.96
CA THR A 11 10.55 25.58 8.01
C THR A 11 9.81 24.97 9.20
N SER A 12 10.03 25.52 10.40
CA SER A 12 9.27 25.15 11.60
C SER A 12 7.77 25.40 11.42
N GLU A 13 7.40 26.50 10.76
CA GLU A 13 6.02 26.84 10.42
C GLU A 13 5.37 25.75 9.55
N ARG A 14 6.06 25.30 8.49
CA ARG A 14 5.56 24.23 7.62
C ARG A 14 5.42 22.91 8.38
N ALA A 15 6.40 22.56 9.21
CA ALA A 15 6.35 21.36 10.02
C ALA A 15 5.16 21.38 11.00
N GLN A 16 4.93 22.52 11.67
CA GLN A 16 3.80 22.68 12.59
C GLN A 16 2.47 22.58 11.84
N GLN A 17 2.34 23.24 10.69
CA GLN A 17 1.14 23.16 9.87
C GLN A 17 0.82 21.71 9.47
N LEU A 18 1.83 20.94 9.05
CA LEU A 18 1.66 19.53 8.69
C LEU A 18 1.31 18.66 9.89
N ALA A 19 1.90 18.91 11.06
CA ALA A 19 1.58 18.22 12.30
C ALA A 19 0.13 18.46 12.73
N ASP A 20 -0.33 19.72 12.70
CA ASP A 20 -1.71 20.09 13.05
C ASP A 20 -2.71 19.44 12.09
N ASN A 21 -2.41 19.48 10.80
CA ASN A 21 -3.19 18.83 9.75
C ASN A 21 -3.34 17.32 10.02
N TYR A 22 -2.21 16.64 10.29
CA TYR A 22 -2.20 15.22 10.59
C TYR A 22 -2.99 14.91 11.87
N ALA A 23 -2.80 15.70 12.93
CA ALA A 23 -3.52 15.54 14.19
C ALA A 23 -5.04 15.67 14.03
N ARG A 24 -5.51 16.62 13.22
CA ARG A 24 -6.94 16.77 12.89
C ARG A 24 -7.51 15.54 12.16
N VAL A 25 -6.77 14.97 11.22
CA VAL A 25 -7.21 13.74 10.53
C VAL A 25 -7.21 12.56 11.50
N MET A 26 -6.18 12.40 12.32
CA MET A 26 -6.11 11.32 13.31
C MET A 26 -7.21 11.44 14.38
N ALA A 27 -7.64 12.65 14.76
CA ALA A 27 -8.80 12.84 15.62
C ALA A 27 -10.07 12.27 14.98
N ARG A 28 -10.33 12.63 13.71
CA ARG A 28 -11.47 12.09 12.96
C ARG A 28 -11.42 10.57 12.78
N VAL A 29 -10.21 10.00 12.65
CA VAL A 29 -10.05 8.54 12.61
C VAL A 29 -10.45 7.93 13.95
N ARG A 30 -9.95 8.47 15.08
CA ARG A 30 -10.30 7.97 16.42
C ARG A 30 -11.79 8.07 16.70
N ASP A 31 -12.43 9.19 16.32
CA ASP A 31 -13.87 9.37 16.47
C ASP A 31 -14.64 8.30 15.67
N ALA A 32 -14.22 8.02 14.43
CA ALA A 32 -14.82 6.97 13.61
C ALA A 32 -14.52 5.55 14.10
N GLU A 33 -13.40 5.33 14.80
CA GLU A 33 -13.10 4.04 15.43
C GLU A 33 -13.94 3.78 16.68
N ALA A 34 -14.25 4.84 17.43
CA ALA A 34 -15.10 4.79 18.61
C ALA A 34 -16.60 4.66 18.27
N ASP A 35 -17.00 5.01 17.05
CA ASP A 35 -18.38 4.87 16.59
C ASP A 35 -18.76 3.40 16.35
N THR A 36 -19.46 2.82 17.33
CA THR A 36 -20.01 1.46 17.26
C THR A 36 -21.45 1.43 16.71
N SER A 37 -21.98 2.54 16.20
CA SER A 37 -23.32 2.55 15.59
C SER A 37 -23.36 1.82 14.24
N GLY A 38 -22.20 1.64 13.61
CA GLY A 38 -22.02 0.91 12.36
C GLY A 38 -21.63 -0.56 12.56
N VAL A 39 -20.91 -1.10 11.57
CA VAL A 39 -20.45 -2.51 11.56
C VAL A 39 -19.17 -2.75 12.37
N ARG A 40 -18.56 -1.70 12.94
CA ARG A 40 -17.36 -1.81 13.77
C ARG A 40 -17.72 -2.26 15.18
N THR A 41 -16.85 -3.08 15.75
CA THR A 41 -16.94 -3.65 17.10
C THR A 41 -15.62 -3.45 17.83
N GLU A 42 -15.58 -3.71 19.13
CA GLU A 42 -14.34 -3.69 19.95
C GLU A 42 -13.24 -4.64 19.43
N HIS A 43 -13.61 -5.66 18.65
CA HIS A 43 -12.68 -6.59 18.00
C HIS A 43 -12.24 -6.14 16.60
N SER A 44 -12.74 -5.00 16.10
CA SER A 44 -12.35 -4.48 14.81
C SER A 44 -10.90 -3.99 14.84
N PRO A 45 -10.09 -4.28 13.81
CA PRO A 45 -8.70 -3.85 13.78
C PRO A 45 -8.61 -2.32 13.75
N VAL A 46 -7.51 -1.81 14.33
CA VAL A 46 -7.16 -0.39 14.29
C VAL A 46 -6.96 0.06 12.84
N VAL A 47 -7.45 1.24 12.53
CA VAL A 47 -7.33 1.92 11.25
C VAL A 47 -5.91 2.48 11.12
N ARG A 48 -5.19 2.04 10.08
CA ARG A 48 -3.92 2.67 9.71
C ARG A 48 -4.16 3.83 8.74
N LEU A 49 -3.69 5.02 9.10
CA LEU A 49 -3.68 6.17 8.21
C LEU A 49 -2.44 6.11 7.30
N VAL A 50 -2.66 6.06 5.99
CA VAL A 50 -1.59 6.23 4.99
C VAL A 50 -1.54 7.71 4.59
N THR A 51 -0.42 8.36 4.89
CA THR A 51 -0.21 9.77 4.57
C THR A 51 0.24 9.90 3.13
N VAL A 52 -0.67 10.33 2.25
CA VAL A 52 -0.40 10.40 0.81
C VAL A 52 0.39 11.65 0.46
N THR A 53 1.62 11.48 -0.02
CA THR A 53 2.59 12.57 -0.22
C THR A 53 2.86 12.91 -1.69
N LYS A 54 2.05 12.36 -2.61
CA LYS A 54 2.12 12.71 -4.04
C LYS A 54 2.00 14.22 -4.25
N PHE A 55 2.76 14.77 -5.19
CA PHE A 55 2.86 16.20 -5.48
C PHE A 55 3.47 17.08 -4.37
N PHE A 56 3.87 16.52 -3.22
CA PHE A 56 4.59 17.22 -2.17
C PHE A 56 6.10 16.87 -2.20
N PRO A 57 7.00 17.79 -1.82
CA PRO A 57 8.45 17.54 -1.82
C PRO A 57 8.87 16.55 -0.72
N ALA A 58 10.08 15.97 -0.81
CA ALA A 58 10.62 15.14 0.29
C ALA A 58 10.77 15.90 1.61
N SER A 59 10.95 17.22 1.59
CA SER A 59 11.01 18.03 2.81
C SER A 59 9.71 17.95 3.62
N ASP A 60 8.54 17.87 2.98
CA ASP A 60 7.27 17.65 3.68
C ASP A 60 7.21 16.23 4.28
N VAL A 61 7.75 15.22 3.59
CA VAL A 61 7.86 13.85 4.10
C VAL A 61 8.77 13.82 5.34
N ALA A 62 9.91 14.50 5.28
CA ALA A 62 10.84 14.61 6.40
C ALA A 62 10.21 15.36 7.59
N ALA A 63 9.48 16.46 7.33
CA ALA A 63 8.74 17.18 8.37
C ALA A 63 7.73 16.27 9.07
N LEU A 64 6.92 15.51 8.31
CA LEU A 64 5.98 14.55 8.86
C LEU A 64 6.68 13.41 9.61
N TYR A 65 7.78 12.89 9.07
CA TYR A 65 8.56 11.83 9.71
C TYR A 65 9.13 12.29 11.06
N THR A 66 9.71 13.48 11.15
CA THR A 66 10.22 13.99 12.43
C THR A 66 9.12 14.22 13.47
N GLN A 67 7.87 14.39 13.04
CA GLN A 67 6.67 14.52 13.89
C GLN A 67 6.02 13.17 14.25
N GLY A 68 6.64 12.03 13.91
CA GLY A 68 6.14 10.71 14.28
C GLY A 68 5.32 9.99 13.21
N VAL A 69 5.08 10.60 12.04
CA VAL A 69 4.39 9.92 10.94
C VAL A 69 5.30 8.87 10.31
N ARG A 70 4.80 7.65 10.14
CA ARG A 70 5.59 6.53 9.59
C ARG A 70 5.08 5.99 8.27
N ILE A 71 3.77 6.07 8.01
CA ILE A 71 3.17 5.41 6.86
C ILE A 71 2.94 6.42 5.74
N PHE A 72 3.65 6.25 4.63
CA PHE A 72 3.63 7.16 3.48
C PHE A 72 3.11 6.46 2.22
N GLY A 73 2.24 7.15 1.48
CA GLY A 73 1.61 6.64 0.27
C GLY A 73 2.01 7.42 -0.97
N GLU A 74 2.44 6.73 -2.02
CA GLU A 74 2.81 7.35 -3.31
C GLU A 74 2.13 6.69 -4.50
N ASN A 75 1.85 7.50 -5.52
CA ASN A 75 1.15 7.05 -6.72
C ASN A 75 2.10 6.69 -7.87
N ARG A 76 3.34 7.16 -7.82
CA ARG A 76 4.24 7.25 -8.97
C ARG A 76 5.67 6.94 -8.53
N ASP A 77 6.30 5.97 -9.19
CA ASP A 77 7.65 5.52 -8.86
C ASP A 77 8.68 6.65 -8.97
N GLN A 78 8.53 7.53 -9.97
CA GLN A 78 9.41 8.68 -10.19
C GLN A 78 9.37 9.71 -9.05
N GLU A 79 8.28 9.77 -8.29
CA GLU A 79 8.16 10.63 -7.11
C GLU A 79 8.58 9.87 -5.85
N ALA A 80 8.19 8.60 -5.74
CA ALA A 80 8.38 7.78 -4.55
C ALA A 80 9.83 7.37 -4.31
N ALA A 81 10.50 6.82 -5.34
CA ALA A 81 11.83 6.26 -5.17
C ALA A 81 12.86 7.30 -4.70
N PRO A 82 12.90 8.54 -5.24
CA PRO A 82 13.84 9.52 -4.74
C PRO A 82 13.45 10.08 -3.36
N LYS A 83 12.15 10.21 -3.02
CA LYS A 83 11.72 10.60 -1.65
C LYS A 83 12.13 9.56 -0.61
N ALA A 84 11.89 8.28 -0.89
CA ALA A 84 12.27 7.19 0.00
C ALA A 84 13.79 7.12 0.20
N ARG A 85 14.56 7.30 -0.89
CA ARG A 85 16.03 7.37 -0.82
C ARG A 85 16.50 8.56 0.02
N ALA A 86 15.93 9.75 -0.19
CA ALA A 86 16.30 10.93 0.58
C ALA A 86 15.98 10.72 2.07
N LEU A 87 14.78 10.20 2.38
CA LEU A 87 14.36 9.98 3.76
C LEU A 87 15.24 9.00 4.53
N ARG A 88 15.80 7.96 3.87
CA ARG A 88 16.75 7.02 4.49
C ARG A 88 17.95 7.72 5.13
N ALA A 89 18.35 8.90 4.66
CA ALA A 89 19.46 9.66 5.22
C ALA A 89 19.19 10.22 6.63
N ILE A 90 17.92 10.38 7.01
CA ILE A 90 17.50 10.90 8.33
C ILE A 90 16.71 9.88 9.16
N GLU A 91 16.48 8.70 8.60
CA GLU A 91 15.70 7.64 9.21
C GLU A 91 16.46 6.99 10.37
N LYS A 92 15.75 6.78 11.48
CA LYS A 92 16.30 6.08 12.65
C LYS A 92 16.05 4.58 12.47
N PRO A 93 17.06 3.71 12.67
CA PRO A 93 16.89 2.26 12.52
C PRO A 93 15.76 1.66 13.38
N ALA A 94 15.55 2.21 14.58
CA ALA A 94 14.51 1.76 15.49
C ALA A 94 13.09 2.17 15.06
N ASP A 95 12.96 3.07 14.08
CA ASP A 95 11.68 3.67 13.74
C ASP A 95 11.57 4.00 12.23
N PRO A 96 11.55 2.96 11.38
CA PRO A 96 11.60 3.14 9.94
C PRO A 96 10.27 3.64 9.35
N ALA A 97 10.36 4.38 8.25
CA ALA A 97 9.25 4.77 7.41
C ALA A 97 8.70 3.58 6.61
N TYR A 98 7.40 3.37 6.71
CA TYR A 98 6.64 2.38 5.95
C TYR A 98 6.09 3.00 4.66
N TRP A 99 6.75 2.71 3.55
CA TRP A 99 6.32 3.15 2.22
C TRP A 99 5.30 2.21 1.60
N THR A 100 4.26 2.81 1.02
CA THR A 100 3.18 2.09 0.33
C THR A 100 2.95 2.66 -1.06
N PHE A 101 3.01 1.80 -2.07
CA PHE A 101 2.66 2.16 -3.44
C PHE A 101 1.15 2.01 -3.65
N ILE A 102 0.44 3.10 -3.94
CA ILE A 102 -1.03 3.12 -4.04
C ILE A 102 -1.55 3.46 -5.44
N GLY A 103 -0.67 3.88 -6.35
CA GLY A 103 -1.01 4.18 -7.74
C GLY A 103 -0.98 2.94 -8.62
N GLN A 104 -1.45 3.06 -9.85
CA GLN A 104 -1.41 1.96 -10.82
C GLN A 104 0.04 1.60 -11.18
N LEU A 105 0.44 0.35 -10.94
CA LEU A 105 1.83 -0.08 -11.12
C LEU A 105 2.05 -0.71 -12.50
N GLN A 106 2.95 -0.11 -13.27
CA GLN A 106 3.48 -0.69 -14.49
C GLN A 106 4.51 -1.78 -14.16
N THR A 107 4.49 -2.89 -14.89
CA THR A 107 5.37 -4.06 -14.63
C THR A 107 6.85 -3.69 -14.71
N ASN A 108 7.23 -2.82 -15.64
CA ASN A 108 8.61 -2.33 -15.80
C ASN A 108 9.12 -1.53 -14.59
N LYS A 109 8.24 -1.07 -13.70
CA LYS A 109 8.61 -0.35 -12.46
C LYS A 109 8.77 -1.26 -11.26
N ALA A 110 8.41 -2.55 -11.35
CA ALA A 110 8.53 -3.51 -10.25
C ALA A 110 9.93 -3.51 -9.62
N LYS A 111 11.00 -3.51 -10.45
CA LYS A 111 12.40 -3.47 -9.98
C LYS A 111 12.75 -2.25 -9.12
N SER A 112 12.11 -1.11 -9.36
CA SER A 112 12.33 0.10 -8.55
C SER A 112 11.50 0.03 -7.27
N VAL A 113 10.23 -0.34 -7.40
CA VAL A 113 9.27 -0.40 -6.28
C VAL A 113 9.72 -1.34 -5.16
N VAL A 114 10.20 -2.55 -5.49
CA VAL A 114 10.62 -3.53 -4.47
C VAL A 114 11.78 -3.05 -3.60
N LYS A 115 12.54 -2.03 -4.03
CA LYS A 115 13.67 -1.50 -3.25
C LYS A 115 13.20 -0.67 -2.07
N TYR A 116 12.09 0.07 -2.21
CA TYR A 116 11.64 1.03 -1.19
C TYR A 116 10.27 0.71 -0.59
N ALA A 117 9.39 0.02 -1.30
CA ALA A 117 8.03 -0.23 -0.84
C ALA A 117 7.97 -1.42 0.12
N HIS A 118 7.13 -1.28 1.14
CA HIS A 118 6.74 -2.37 2.04
C HIS A 118 5.42 -2.98 1.60
N GLN A 119 4.59 -2.21 0.88
CA GLN A 119 3.29 -2.66 0.38
C GLN A 119 2.98 -2.06 -1.00
N VAL A 120 2.33 -2.85 -1.85
CA VAL A 120 1.72 -2.41 -3.12
C VAL A 120 0.22 -2.66 -3.05
N GLN A 121 -0.60 -1.60 -3.17
CA GLN A 121 -2.07 -1.69 -3.00
C GLN A 121 -2.86 -1.78 -4.30
N SER A 122 -2.16 -1.88 -5.42
CA SER A 122 -2.71 -1.71 -6.76
C SER A 122 -2.49 -2.96 -7.61
N VAL A 123 -2.40 -4.13 -7.01
CA VAL A 123 -2.19 -5.38 -7.76
C VAL A 123 -3.50 -5.75 -8.44
N ASP A 124 -3.50 -5.87 -9.76
CA ASP A 124 -4.73 -6.06 -10.53
C ASP A 124 -4.63 -7.15 -11.60
N ARG A 125 -3.47 -7.81 -11.74
CA ARG A 125 -3.23 -8.81 -12.80
C ARG A 125 -2.05 -9.72 -12.50
N SER A 126 -2.10 -10.93 -13.06
CA SER A 126 -1.07 -11.96 -12.92
C SER A 126 0.32 -11.51 -13.38
N SER A 127 0.41 -10.78 -14.50
CA SER A 127 1.70 -10.30 -15.02
C SER A 127 2.41 -9.32 -14.08
N LEU A 128 1.66 -8.58 -13.26
CA LEU A 128 2.23 -7.70 -12.25
C LEU A 128 2.74 -8.47 -11.04
N ILE A 129 2.00 -9.50 -10.59
CA ILE A 129 2.42 -10.42 -9.53
C ILE A 129 3.76 -11.06 -9.91
N ASP A 130 3.84 -11.65 -11.10
CA ASP A 130 5.05 -12.33 -11.60
C ASP A 130 6.24 -11.35 -11.68
N SER A 131 5.99 -10.11 -12.10
CA SER A 131 7.01 -9.07 -12.19
C SER A 131 7.52 -8.63 -10.82
N LEU A 132 6.63 -8.52 -9.83
CA LEU A 132 6.98 -8.17 -8.45
C LEU A 132 7.77 -9.28 -7.77
N ALA A 133 7.32 -10.54 -7.87
CA ALA A 133 8.00 -11.69 -7.30
C ALA A 133 9.43 -11.83 -7.88
N LYS A 134 9.55 -11.80 -9.22
CA LYS A 134 10.86 -11.84 -9.88
C LYS A 134 11.75 -10.65 -9.48
N ALA A 135 11.20 -9.44 -9.38
CA ALA A 135 11.97 -8.27 -8.99
C ALA A 135 12.47 -8.38 -7.55
N TYR A 136 11.62 -8.83 -6.62
CA TYR A 136 11.95 -8.98 -5.22
C TYR A 136 13.02 -10.05 -5.00
N ARG A 137 12.84 -11.25 -5.57
CA ARG A 137 13.83 -12.34 -5.54
C ARG A 137 15.22 -11.88 -6.00
N ASN A 138 15.26 -11.18 -7.14
CA ASN A 138 16.51 -10.64 -7.67
C ASN A 138 17.12 -9.57 -6.74
N GLN A 139 16.31 -8.75 -6.08
CA GLN A 139 16.81 -7.74 -5.15
C GLN A 139 17.40 -8.40 -3.90
N VAL A 140 16.76 -9.45 -3.36
CA VAL A 140 17.28 -10.23 -2.22
C VAL A 140 18.60 -10.89 -2.59
N ALA A 141 18.67 -11.60 -3.72
CA ALA A 141 19.91 -12.25 -4.15
C ALA A 141 21.08 -11.27 -4.31
N ARG A 142 20.81 -10.06 -4.84
CA ARG A 142 21.83 -9.01 -4.97
C ARG A 142 22.24 -8.38 -3.64
N TYR A 143 21.32 -8.31 -2.68
CA TYR A 143 21.64 -7.90 -1.32
C TYR A 143 22.52 -8.94 -0.61
N GLU A 144 22.19 -10.22 -0.72
CA GLU A 144 22.98 -11.33 -0.15
C GLU A 144 24.38 -11.42 -0.77
N ALA A 145 24.52 -11.09 -2.05
CA ALA A 145 25.81 -10.96 -2.73
C ALA A 145 26.59 -9.67 -2.39
N GLY A 146 26.02 -8.77 -1.57
CA GLY A 146 26.64 -7.51 -1.19
C GLY A 146 26.67 -6.43 -2.29
N GLU A 147 25.89 -6.59 -3.36
CA GLU A 147 25.89 -5.68 -4.52
C GLU A 147 24.93 -4.50 -4.39
N GLN A 148 23.89 -4.64 -3.57
CA GLN A 148 22.79 -3.68 -3.43
C GLN A 148 22.30 -3.65 -1.97
N ASP A 149 21.57 -2.60 -1.60
CA ASP A 149 20.86 -2.54 -0.32
C ASP A 149 19.73 -3.58 -0.22
N ALA A 150 19.36 -3.95 1.00
CA ALA A 150 18.20 -4.80 1.25
C ALA A 150 16.91 -4.18 0.66
N PRO A 151 15.99 -5.01 0.14
CA PRO A 151 14.63 -4.54 -0.15
C PRO A 151 13.96 -4.08 1.15
N ALA A 152 13.15 -3.04 1.07
CA ALA A 152 12.53 -2.45 2.27
C ALA A 152 11.66 -3.44 3.06
N ALA A 153 10.98 -4.35 2.37
CA ALA A 153 10.13 -5.36 3.01
C ALA A 153 10.89 -6.59 3.56
N LEU A 154 12.24 -6.63 3.49
CA LEU A 154 13.01 -7.82 3.89
C LEU A 154 12.72 -8.25 5.33
N SER A 155 12.63 -7.29 6.26
CA SER A 155 12.31 -7.56 7.67
C SER A 155 10.91 -8.14 7.90
N GLN A 156 10.01 -8.01 6.91
CA GLN A 156 8.66 -8.56 6.94
C GLN A 156 8.58 -9.94 6.27
N GLY A 157 9.68 -10.40 5.68
CA GLY A 157 9.84 -11.64 4.92
C GLY A 157 9.43 -11.52 3.46
N ALA A 158 8.42 -10.71 3.15
CA ALA A 158 7.83 -10.60 1.82
C ALA A 158 7.25 -9.21 1.56
N LEU A 159 7.09 -8.85 0.29
CA LEU A 159 6.35 -7.65 -0.11
C LEU A 159 4.85 -7.87 0.07
N GLU A 160 4.19 -6.99 0.84
CA GLU A 160 2.73 -7.07 1.04
C GLU A 160 1.98 -6.53 -0.20
N CYS A 161 1.05 -7.32 -0.73
CA CYS A 161 0.29 -7.00 -1.94
C CYS A 161 -1.21 -6.96 -1.63
N LEU A 162 -1.88 -5.84 -1.91
CA LEU A 162 -3.35 -5.78 -1.93
C LEU A 162 -3.85 -5.79 -3.37
N ILE A 163 -4.92 -6.56 -3.58
CA ILE A 163 -5.61 -6.64 -4.85
C ILE A 163 -6.52 -5.42 -5.00
N GLN A 164 -6.35 -4.67 -6.07
CA GLN A 164 -7.25 -3.58 -6.43
C GLN A 164 -8.40 -4.14 -7.28
N VAL A 165 -9.61 -4.07 -6.73
CA VAL A 165 -10.82 -4.57 -7.36
C VAL A 165 -11.59 -3.42 -7.99
N SER A 166 -12.04 -3.60 -9.24
CA SER A 166 -12.97 -2.67 -9.88
C SER A 166 -14.37 -2.79 -9.29
N LEU A 167 -15.04 -1.65 -9.12
CA LEU A 167 -16.48 -1.62 -8.75
C LEU A 167 -17.37 -1.37 -9.98
N GLU A 168 -16.77 -1.23 -11.17
CA GLU A 168 -17.48 -1.05 -12.43
C GLU A 168 -17.92 -2.40 -13.01
N ALA A 169 -18.83 -2.38 -13.98
CA ALA A 169 -19.38 -3.61 -14.56
C ALA A 169 -18.35 -4.41 -15.36
N GLN A 170 -17.27 -3.78 -15.80
CA GLN A 170 -16.12 -4.40 -16.45
C GLN A 170 -14.84 -3.75 -15.92
N ALA A 171 -13.88 -4.57 -15.49
CA ALA A 171 -12.57 -4.12 -15.09
C ALA A 171 -11.67 -3.76 -16.28
N THR A 172 -10.67 -2.92 -16.03
CA THR A 172 -9.69 -2.50 -17.05
C THR A 172 -8.27 -2.76 -16.55
N ALA A 173 -8.04 -3.98 -16.07
CA ALA A 173 -6.76 -4.42 -15.51
C ALA A 173 -5.60 -4.11 -16.48
N GLY A 174 -4.56 -3.43 -16.01
CA GLY A 174 -3.41 -3.08 -16.86
C GLY A 174 -3.62 -1.97 -17.89
N HIS A 175 -4.82 -1.41 -18.05
CA HIS A 175 -5.12 -0.32 -19.02
C HIS A 175 -4.85 1.08 -18.44
N ALA A 176 -3.96 1.21 -17.45
CA ALA A 176 -3.60 2.50 -16.86
C ALA A 176 -3.02 3.50 -17.87
N SER A 177 -2.44 3.00 -18.97
CA SER A 177 -1.96 3.82 -20.10
C SER A 177 -3.08 4.37 -20.99
N GLU A 178 -4.29 3.85 -20.89
CA GLU A 178 -5.44 4.18 -21.74
C GLU A 178 -6.49 5.06 -21.02
N GLY A 179 -6.17 5.55 -19.82
CA GLY A 179 -7.05 6.42 -19.04
C GLY A 179 -8.18 5.69 -18.30
N ALA A 180 -8.24 4.36 -18.39
CA ALA A 180 -9.22 3.55 -17.71
C ALA A 180 -8.91 3.39 -16.20
N ARG A 181 -9.95 3.20 -15.38
CA ARG A 181 -9.77 2.93 -13.95
C ARG A 181 -9.32 1.48 -13.77
N GLY A 182 -8.00 1.30 -13.56
CA GLY A 182 -7.43 -0.03 -13.34
C GLY A 182 -8.02 -0.77 -12.13
N GLY A 183 -7.74 -2.05 -12.04
CA GLY A 183 -8.35 -3.00 -11.11
C GLY A 183 -8.78 -4.27 -11.82
N THR A 184 -8.94 -5.34 -11.05
CA THR A 184 -9.39 -6.68 -11.49
C THR A 184 -10.90 -6.83 -11.32
N ASP A 185 -11.51 -7.79 -12.01
CA ASP A 185 -12.91 -8.15 -11.77
C ASP A 185 -13.08 -8.89 -10.44
N GLN A 186 -14.29 -8.87 -9.88
CA GLN A 186 -14.56 -9.50 -8.58
C GLN A 186 -14.32 -11.01 -8.59
N ASP A 187 -14.53 -11.65 -9.73
CA ASP A 187 -14.43 -13.11 -9.88
C ASP A 187 -12.96 -13.56 -10.01
N GLU A 188 -12.04 -12.64 -10.33
CA GLU A 188 -10.60 -12.87 -10.46
C GLU A 188 -9.85 -12.72 -9.12
N ILE A 189 -10.48 -12.18 -8.08
CA ILE A 189 -9.84 -11.89 -6.78
C ILE A 189 -9.18 -13.14 -6.20
N LEU A 190 -9.90 -14.27 -6.22
CA LEU A 190 -9.41 -15.52 -5.64
C LEU A 190 -8.19 -16.05 -6.38
N GLU A 191 -8.23 -16.04 -7.71
CA GLU A 191 -7.11 -16.49 -8.54
C GLU A 191 -5.87 -15.63 -8.29
N LEU A 192 -6.03 -14.31 -8.24
CA LEU A 192 -4.90 -13.41 -7.95
C LEU A 192 -4.37 -13.59 -6.52
N ALA A 193 -5.23 -13.81 -5.54
CA ALA A 193 -4.81 -14.05 -4.16
C ALA A 193 -4.02 -15.36 -4.03
N GLU A 194 -4.52 -16.45 -4.61
CA GLU A 194 -3.82 -17.74 -4.66
C GLU A 194 -2.47 -17.61 -5.38
N ARG A 195 -2.42 -16.84 -6.47
CA ARG A 195 -1.18 -16.59 -7.20
C ARG A 195 -0.17 -15.78 -6.38
N ILE A 196 -0.61 -14.80 -5.59
CA ILE A 196 0.27 -14.05 -4.68
C ILE A 196 0.82 -14.99 -3.61
N GLU A 197 -0.02 -15.77 -2.95
CA GLU A 197 0.38 -16.71 -1.88
C GLU A 197 1.24 -17.87 -2.38
N ALA A 198 1.18 -18.19 -3.67
CA ALA A 198 2.08 -19.15 -4.30
C ALA A 198 3.51 -18.63 -4.52
N GLN A 199 3.80 -17.34 -4.25
CA GLN A 199 5.14 -16.75 -4.35
C GLN A 199 5.70 -16.51 -2.94
N GLU A 200 6.84 -17.11 -2.62
CA GLU A 200 7.51 -16.87 -1.32
C GLU A 200 7.91 -15.41 -1.11
N GLU A 201 8.12 -14.66 -2.20
CA GLU A 201 8.51 -13.25 -2.17
C GLU A 201 7.38 -12.28 -1.83
N LEU A 202 6.13 -12.73 -1.96
CA LEU A 202 4.95 -11.90 -1.84
C LEU A 202 4.05 -12.41 -0.72
N ARG A 203 3.20 -11.53 -0.20
CA ARG A 203 2.14 -11.90 0.74
C ARG A 203 0.87 -11.18 0.36
N CYS A 204 -0.25 -11.89 0.30
CA CYS A 204 -1.54 -11.25 0.09
C CYS A 204 -1.95 -10.54 1.38
N GLY A 205 -2.08 -9.22 1.32
CA GLY A 205 -2.72 -8.46 2.38
C GLY A 205 -4.24 -8.61 2.29
N VAL A 206 -4.93 -8.40 3.41
CA VAL A 206 -6.38 -8.60 3.52
C VAL A 206 -7.19 -7.54 2.77
N LEU A 207 -8.14 -8.00 1.94
CA LEU A 207 -9.15 -7.19 1.27
C LEU A 207 -10.44 -7.18 2.11
N TRP A 208 -10.96 -6.00 2.49
CA TRP A 208 -12.31 -5.89 3.08
C TRP A 208 -13.28 -5.25 2.10
N ARG A 209 -14.44 -5.90 1.92
CA ARG A 209 -15.53 -5.51 1.02
C ARG A 209 -16.65 -4.81 1.80
N TRP A 210 -17.17 -3.71 1.28
CA TRP A 210 -18.50 -3.19 1.63
C TRP A 210 -19.57 -3.93 0.81
N ARG A 211 -20.61 -4.48 1.45
CA ARG A 211 -21.88 -4.76 0.79
C ARG A 211 -23.03 -4.36 1.70
N HIS A 212 -23.86 -3.42 1.24
CA HIS A 212 -25.30 -3.58 1.39
C HIS A 212 -25.73 -4.71 0.44
N TRP A 213 -26.35 -5.74 0.98
CA TRP A 213 -27.05 -6.76 0.20
C TRP A 213 -28.52 -6.38 0.11
N VAL A 214 -29.03 -6.14 -1.10
CA VAL A 214 -30.46 -6.31 -1.39
C VAL A 214 -30.65 -7.80 -1.70
N ARG A 215 -31.58 -8.46 -0.99
CA ARG A 215 -31.99 -9.84 -1.26
C ARG A 215 -32.49 -9.93 -2.70
N THR A 216 -31.82 -10.72 -3.55
CA THR A 216 -32.45 -11.33 -4.72
C THR A 216 -32.30 -12.85 -4.64
N PRO A 217 -33.29 -13.63 -5.13
CA PRO A 217 -33.44 -15.05 -4.78
C PRO A 217 -32.48 -16.00 -5.50
N THR A 218 -31.65 -15.53 -6.44
CA THR A 218 -30.91 -16.38 -7.37
C THR A 218 -29.40 -16.14 -7.31
N ASN A 219 -28.75 -16.42 -6.17
CA ASN A 219 -27.28 -16.43 -6.09
C ASN A 219 -26.76 -17.86 -5.85
N PRO A 220 -26.06 -18.47 -6.83
CA PRO A 220 -25.54 -19.85 -6.75
C PRO A 220 -24.29 -20.00 -5.85
N LEU A 221 -23.73 -18.92 -5.29
CA LEU A 221 -22.50 -18.94 -4.49
C LEU A 221 -22.67 -19.44 -3.03
N LYS A 222 -23.75 -20.15 -2.70
CA LYS A 222 -23.97 -20.67 -1.34
C LYS A 222 -23.22 -21.97 -1.00
N ASN A 223 -22.54 -22.61 -1.95
CA ASN A 223 -22.08 -23.99 -1.77
C ASN A 223 -20.56 -24.25 -1.61
N SER A 224 -19.68 -23.24 -1.51
CA SER A 224 -18.27 -23.50 -1.19
C SER A 224 -17.93 -23.02 0.22
N GLY A 225 -18.09 -23.91 1.21
CA GLY A 225 -17.74 -23.71 2.63
C GLY A 225 -16.24 -23.58 2.92
N ASN A 226 -15.42 -23.07 1.99
CA ASN A 226 -13.96 -23.10 2.09
C ASN A 226 -13.32 -21.84 2.70
N TRP A 227 -14.10 -20.79 2.97
CA TRP A 227 -13.56 -19.50 3.41
C TRP A 227 -12.99 -19.48 4.83
N ARG A 228 -13.32 -20.46 5.68
CA ARG A 228 -12.92 -20.46 7.10
C ARG A 228 -11.50 -20.95 7.37
N ARG A 229 -10.77 -21.50 6.39
CA ARG A 229 -9.47 -22.15 6.62
C ARG A 229 -8.24 -21.41 6.08
N ALA A 230 -8.39 -20.28 5.40
CA ALA A 230 -7.27 -19.66 4.68
C ALA A 230 -6.65 -18.39 5.32
N CYS A 231 -7.04 -17.96 6.52
CA CYS A 231 -6.47 -16.74 7.12
C CYS A 231 -6.16 -16.91 8.61
N ALA A 232 -4.87 -16.79 8.95
CA ALA A 232 -4.36 -16.62 10.32
C ALA A 232 -4.77 -15.24 10.92
N PRO A 233 -4.74 -15.05 12.26
CA PRO A 233 -5.53 -14.04 12.97
C PRO A 233 -4.87 -12.64 13.04
N SER A 234 -4.34 -12.11 11.93
CA SER A 234 -3.73 -10.77 11.89
C SER A 234 -4.50 -9.85 10.94
N PHE A 235 -5.58 -9.27 11.45
CA PHE A 235 -6.52 -8.42 10.69
C PHE A 235 -6.03 -6.96 10.63
N ARG A 236 -6.16 -6.30 9.46
CA ARG A 236 -5.78 -4.89 9.27
C ARG A 236 -6.80 -4.17 8.38
N MET A 237 -7.29 -3.01 8.81
CA MET A 237 -8.20 -2.14 8.07
C MET A 237 -7.47 -0.85 7.70
N GLN A 238 -7.67 -0.38 6.46
CA GLN A 238 -7.06 0.86 5.97
C GLN A 238 -8.11 1.74 5.30
N ILE A 239 -8.34 2.92 5.88
CA ILE A 239 -9.26 3.92 5.33
C ILE A 239 -8.43 4.94 4.55
N ARG A 240 -8.86 5.24 3.32
CA ARG A 240 -8.27 6.30 2.49
C ARG A 240 -9.03 7.60 2.71
N PHE A 241 -8.36 8.64 3.23
CA PHE A 241 -8.90 10.00 3.19
C PHE A 241 -8.38 10.72 1.94
N ARG A 242 -9.30 11.34 1.20
CA ARG A 242 -9.00 12.22 0.07
C ARG A 242 -8.69 13.61 0.62
N ARG A 243 -7.52 14.16 0.24
CA ARG A 243 -7.03 15.54 0.40
C ARG A 243 -7.16 16.13 1.81
N VAL A 244 -6.01 16.35 2.45
CA VAL A 244 -5.84 17.48 3.36
C VAL A 244 -5.60 18.72 2.51
#